data_AF-A0A2H0NZ57-F1
#
_entry.id   AF-A0A2H0NZ57-F1
#
_cell.length_a   1.000
_cell.length_b   1.000
_cell.length_c   1.000
_cell.angle_alpha   90.00
_cell.angle_beta   90.00
_cell.angle_gamma   90.00
#
_symmetry.space_group_name_H-M   'P 1'
#
loop_
_entity.id
_entity.type
_entity.pdbx_description
1 polymer ?
#
loop_
_entity_poly.entity_id
_entity_poly.type
_entity_poly.pdbx_seq_one_letter_code
_entity_poly.pdbx_strand_id
1 'polypeptide(L)'
;MSQEVIENPIINSPFNEPTRYFRFSDEGITNDVVEGRRTSSYFVPIAKPKKKGVNQLQFETEWTQDRIEENKLVNDIRRRIAMWRKGGYVGVTPTTSRLLAYWTDPNREKKLFFCQIEALETAIYISEVANKYGDAWIENALRAANDSSNPGLPREAFKMATGSGKTVVMTMLIAWQTLNKRANPQDARYSDTFLVVTPGITIRDRLRVLLPNDSGNYYSQRD
;
A
#
# COMPACT_ATOMS: atom_id res chain seq x y z
N MET A 1 -36.57 3.95 4.12
CA MET A 1 -35.69 4.04 5.31
C MET A 1 -34.70 5.17 5.07
N SER A 2 -34.44 5.99 6.08
CA SER A 2 -33.61 7.20 5.96
C SER A 2 -32.19 6.81 5.58
N GLN A 3 -31.73 7.32 4.44
CA GLN A 3 -30.33 7.24 4.04
C GLN A 3 -29.49 7.87 5.16
N GLU A 4 -28.68 7.07 5.85
CA GLU A 4 -27.81 7.61 6.89
C GLU A 4 -26.79 8.55 6.25
N VAL A 5 -26.91 9.84 6.56
CA VAL A 5 -26.02 10.86 5.99
C VAL A 5 -24.78 10.95 6.86
N ILE A 6 -23.62 10.60 6.29
CA ILE A 6 -22.32 10.85 6.93
C ILE A 6 -21.97 12.31 6.68
N GLU A 7 -22.17 13.16 7.69
CA GLU A 7 -21.89 14.61 7.59
C GLU A 7 -20.41 14.90 7.34
N ASN A 8 -19.51 14.17 8.02
CA ASN A 8 -18.07 14.28 7.81
C ASN A 8 -17.44 12.89 7.57
N PRO A 9 -17.06 12.55 6.33
CA PRO A 9 -16.44 11.26 6.02
C PRO A 9 -14.98 11.16 6.49
N ILE A 10 -14.36 12.25 6.94
CA ILE A 10 -12.96 12.31 7.34
C ILE A 10 -12.85 12.18 8.87
N ILE A 11 -12.56 10.96 9.34
CA ILE A 11 -12.47 10.63 10.78
C ILE A 11 -11.05 10.25 11.26
N ASN A 12 -10.05 10.28 10.37
CA ASN A 12 -8.65 9.98 10.69
C ASN A 12 -7.70 11.03 10.12
N SER A 13 -6.55 11.21 10.77
CA SER A 13 -5.42 11.95 10.21
C SER A 13 -4.79 11.16 9.05
N PRO A 14 -4.36 11.81 7.95
CA PRO A 14 -3.63 11.14 6.87
C PRO A 14 -2.18 10.79 7.26
N PHE A 15 -1.68 11.36 8.36
CA PHE A 15 -0.29 11.22 8.81
C PHE A 15 -0.09 10.12 9.85
N ASN A 16 -1.16 9.69 10.52
CA ASN A 16 -1.11 8.67 11.57
C ASN A 16 -1.77 7.37 11.11
N GLU A 17 -1.48 6.27 11.79
CA GLU A 17 -2.20 5.02 11.56
C GLU A 17 -3.71 5.23 11.81
N PRO A 18 -4.61 4.78 10.90
CA PRO A 18 -6.04 4.93 11.09
C PRO A 18 -6.50 4.21 12.37
N THR A 19 -7.22 4.92 13.23
CA THR A 19 -7.72 4.40 14.51
C THR A 19 -9.21 4.20 14.53
N ARG A 20 -9.94 4.64 13.48
CA ARG A 20 -11.40 4.51 13.42
C ARG A 20 -11.87 4.22 11.99
N TYR A 21 -13.03 3.60 11.85
CA TYR A 21 -13.68 3.41 10.55
C TYR A 21 -15.20 3.35 10.69
N PHE A 22 -15.93 3.71 9.64
CA PHE A 22 -17.37 3.48 9.58
C PHE A 22 -17.68 2.01 9.33
N ARG A 23 -18.58 1.42 10.13
CA ARG A 23 -19.02 0.03 9.99
C ARG A 23 -19.69 -0.17 8.64
N PHE A 24 -19.50 -1.36 8.07
CA PHE A 24 -20.25 -1.82 6.90
C PHE A 24 -21.34 -2.78 7.38
N SER A 25 -22.57 -2.56 6.94
CA SER A 25 -23.70 -3.48 7.04
C SER A 25 -23.93 -4.17 5.69
N ASP A 26 -24.92 -5.08 5.65
CA ASP A 26 -25.37 -5.74 4.42
C ASP A 26 -25.96 -4.76 3.38
N GLU A 27 -26.27 -3.53 3.81
CA GLU A 27 -26.83 -2.46 2.97
C GLU A 27 -25.77 -1.39 2.58
N GLY A 28 -24.53 -1.51 3.07
CA GLY A 28 -23.42 -0.63 2.73
C GLY A 28 -22.75 0.03 3.93
N ILE A 29 -22.12 1.19 3.72
CA ILE A 29 -21.49 1.97 4.79
C ILE A 29 -22.55 2.60 5.70
N THR A 30 -22.34 2.53 7.01
CA THR A 30 -23.22 3.10 8.05
C THR A 30 -22.60 4.36 8.65
N ASN A 31 -23.36 5.11 9.45
CA ASN A 31 -22.80 6.21 10.26
C ASN A 31 -22.10 5.73 11.55
N ASP A 32 -22.19 4.43 11.89
CA ASP A 32 -21.59 3.84 13.08
C ASP A 32 -20.06 3.83 12.99
N VAL A 33 -19.41 4.56 13.89
CA VAL A 33 -17.94 4.58 14.01
C VAL A 33 -17.47 3.46 14.91
N VAL A 34 -16.52 2.67 14.42
CA VAL A 34 -15.86 1.59 15.16
C VAL A 34 -14.40 1.98 15.42
N GLU A 35 -13.95 1.74 16.65
CA GLU A 35 -12.56 1.93 17.07
C GLU A 35 -11.65 0.82 16.52
N GLY A 36 -10.43 1.20 16.21
CA GLY A 36 -9.42 0.37 15.58
C GLY A 36 -9.28 0.60 14.07
N ARG A 37 -8.26 -0.04 13.50
CA ARG A 37 -8.00 -0.01 12.07
C ARG A 37 -8.90 -1.02 11.36
N ARG A 38 -9.58 -0.61 10.29
CA ARG A 38 -10.43 -1.49 9.49
C ARG A 38 -9.63 -2.68 8.93
N THR A 39 -10.12 -3.89 9.22
CA THR A 39 -9.63 -5.15 8.62
C THR A 39 -9.69 -5.06 7.10
N SER A 40 -8.64 -5.50 6.42
CA SER A 40 -8.67 -5.60 4.95
C SER A 40 -9.54 -6.77 4.54
N SER A 41 -10.50 -6.52 3.64
CA SER A 41 -11.39 -7.51 3.05
C SER A 41 -11.71 -7.19 1.58
N TYR A 42 -12.17 -8.18 0.84
CA TYR A 42 -12.84 -8.02 -0.45
C TYR A 42 -14.35 -8.16 -0.30
N PHE A 43 -15.05 -7.45 -1.16
CA PHE A 43 -16.46 -7.66 -1.41
C PHE A 43 -16.56 -8.61 -2.61
N VAL A 44 -17.07 -9.82 -2.39
CA VAL A 44 -17.27 -10.81 -3.44
C VAL A 44 -18.74 -10.74 -3.87
N PRO A 45 -19.03 -10.32 -5.10
CA PRO A 45 -20.40 -10.28 -5.61
C PRO A 45 -21.06 -11.65 -5.54
N ILE A 46 -22.18 -11.76 -4.82
CA ILE A 46 -23.02 -12.96 -4.91
C ILE A 46 -23.79 -12.88 -6.21
N ALA A 47 -23.48 -13.78 -7.15
CA ALA A 47 -24.25 -13.91 -8.38
C ALA A 47 -25.71 -14.26 -8.03
N LYS A 48 -26.65 -13.35 -8.29
CA LYS A 48 -28.08 -13.63 -8.14
C LYS A 48 -28.48 -14.77 -9.08
N PRO A 49 -29.25 -15.78 -8.64
CA PRO A 49 -29.75 -16.82 -9.54
C PRO A 49 -30.63 -16.18 -10.61
N LYS A 50 -30.35 -16.47 -11.89
CA LYS A 50 -31.09 -15.92 -13.04
C LYS A 50 -32.58 -16.29 -12.95
N LYS A 51 -33.43 -15.36 -12.50
CA LYS A 51 -34.87 -15.46 -12.70
C LYS A 51 -35.20 -15.05 -14.14
N LYS A 52 -35.81 -15.96 -14.90
CA LYS A 52 -36.39 -15.67 -16.22
C LYS A 52 -37.63 -14.78 -16.03
N GLY A 53 -37.52 -13.50 -16.37
CA GLY A 53 -38.65 -12.56 -16.39
C GLY A 53 -38.27 -11.28 -17.14
N VAL A 54 -39.08 -10.92 -18.13
CA VAL A 54 -38.87 -9.82 -19.07
C VAL A 54 -39.09 -8.46 -18.38
N ASN A 55 -38.23 -7.48 -18.69
CA ASN A 55 -38.24 -6.06 -18.32
C ASN A 55 -37.81 -5.68 -16.89
N GLN A 56 -36.52 -5.33 -16.72
CA GLN A 56 -36.10 -4.01 -16.23
C GLN A 56 -34.59 -3.79 -16.47
N LEU A 57 -34.26 -2.87 -17.37
CA LEU A 57 -32.92 -2.25 -17.43
C LEU A 57 -32.85 -1.25 -16.28
N GLN A 58 -32.41 -1.74 -15.12
CA GLN A 58 -32.16 -0.93 -13.95
C GLN A 58 -30.68 -1.08 -13.64
N PHE A 59 -29.90 -0.02 -13.86
CA PHE A 59 -28.60 0.15 -13.20
C PHE A 59 -28.89 0.34 -11.71
N GLU A 60 -29.18 -0.76 -11.02
CA GLU A 60 -29.25 -0.77 -9.58
C GLU A 60 -27.82 -0.74 -9.06
N THR A 61 -27.55 0.21 -8.17
CA THR A 61 -26.46 0.17 -7.20
C THR A 61 -26.56 -1.13 -6.41
N GLU A 62 -26.08 -2.24 -6.99
CA GLU A 62 -26.08 -3.57 -6.38
C GLU A 62 -24.95 -3.67 -5.33
N TRP A 63 -25.13 -2.98 -4.21
CA TRP A 63 -24.47 -3.30 -2.92
C TRP A 63 -25.22 -4.43 -2.19
N THR A 64 -26.01 -5.23 -2.92
CA THR A 64 -26.90 -6.22 -2.30
C THR A 64 -26.23 -7.59 -2.31
N GLN A 65 -25.80 -8.02 -1.13
CA GLN A 65 -25.23 -9.34 -0.79
C GLN A 65 -23.82 -9.59 -1.35
N ASP A 66 -22.84 -8.77 -0.98
CA ASP A 66 -21.44 -9.14 -1.20
C ASP A 66 -20.94 -9.99 -0.01
N ARG A 67 -20.40 -11.18 -0.27
CA ARG A 67 -19.69 -11.92 0.79
C ARG A 67 -18.41 -11.15 1.11
N ILE A 68 -18.32 -10.66 2.35
CA ILE A 68 -17.09 -10.05 2.85
C ILE A 68 -16.09 -11.17 3.16
N GLU A 69 -14.98 -11.19 2.45
CA GLU A 69 -13.89 -12.14 2.71
C GLU A 69 -12.63 -11.39 3.14
N GLU A 70 -12.05 -11.78 4.28
CA GLU A 70 -10.84 -11.13 4.80
C GLU A 70 -9.61 -11.43 3.95
N ASN A 71 -8.81 -10.39 3.74
CA ASN A 71 -7.46 -10.50 3.19
C ASN A 71 -6.48 -10.98 4.27
N LYS A 72 -6.52 -12.27 4.60
CA LYS A 72 -5.68 -12.87 5.65
C LYS A 72 -4.21 -12.48 5.51
N LEU A 73 -3.63 -12.70 4.32
CA LEU A 73 -2.23 -12.36 4.03
C LEU A 73 -1.90 -10.89 4.32
N VAL A 74 -2.75 -9.96 3.85
CA VAL A 74 -2.54 -8.52 4.05
C VAL A 74 -2.64 -8.15 5.53
N ASN A 75 -3.61 -8.70 6.24
CA ASN A 75 -3.82 -8.43 7.67
C ASN A 75 -2.66 -9.00 8.51
N ASP A 76 -2.14 -10.17 8.15
CA ASP A 76 -0.97 -10.78 8.80
C ASP A 76 0.31 -9.98 8.57
N ILE A 77 0.56 -9.56 7.33
CA ILE A 77 1.69 -8.68 6.98
C ILE A 77 1.60 -7.36 7.76
N ARG A 78 0.42 -6.72 7.82
CA ARG A 78 0.21 -5.50 8.61
C ARG A 78 0.54 -5.69 10.09
N ARG A 79 0.14 -6.82 10.69
CA ARG A 79 0.50 -7.16 12.08
C ARG A 79 2.00 -7.25 12.26
N ARG A 80 2.70 -7.96 11.38
CA ARG A 80 4.17 -8.10 11.43
C ARG A 80 4.87 -6.75 11.33
N ILE A 81 4.48 -5.93 10.36
CA ILE A 81 5.03 -4.58 10.17
C ILE A 81 4.76 -3.71 11.39
N ALA A 82 3.55 -3.73 11.96
CA ALA A 82 3.22 -2.95 13.15
C ALA A 82 4.07 -3.36 14.36
N MET A 83 4.33 -4.65 14.56
CA MET A 83 5.22 -5.15 15.62
C MET A 83 6.66 -4.71 15.37
N TRP A 84 7.16 -4.87 14.15
CA TRP A 84 8.51 -4.48 13.77
C TRP A 84 8.76 -2.96 13.89
N ARG A 85 7.80 -2.14 13.46
CA ARG A 85 7.80 -0.68 13.64
C ARG A 85 7.90 -0.30 15.11
N LYS A 86 7.07 -0.90 15.97
CA LYS A 86 7.12 -0.69 17.43
C LYS A 86 8.44 -1.16 18.05
N GLY A 87 9.08 -2.15 17.46
CA GLY A 87 10.40 -2.65 17.85
C GLY A 87 11.57 -1.78 17.38
N GLY A 88 11.35 -0.61 16.79
CA GLY A 88 12.41 0.32 16.39
C GLY A 88 13.15 -0.08 15.11
N TYR A 89 12.47 -0.79 14.19
CA TYR A 89 12.99 -1.16 12.87
C TYR A 89 14.23 -2.07 12.88
N VAL A 90 14.40 -2.88 13.92
CA VAL A 90 15.57 -3.77 14.07
C VAL A 90 15.69 -4.75 12.89
N GLY A 91 16.92 -4.94 12.39
CA GLY A 91 17.24 -5.92 11.35
C GLY A 91 17.47 -5.35 9.95
N VAL A 92 17.32 -4.03 9.77
CA VAL A 92 17.62 -3.31 8.52
C VAL A 92 19.09 -2.93 8.37
N THR A 93 19.50 -2.52 7.18
CA THR A 93 20.84 -1.96 6.94
C THR A 93 21.02 -0.59 7.62
N PRO A 94 22.26 -0.15 7.87
CA PRO A 94 22.52 1.21 8.37
C PRO A 94 21.95 2.32 7.47
N THR A 95 21.97 2.11 6.15
CA THR A 95 21.40 3.06 5.18
C THR A 95 19.89 3.15 5.33
N THR A 96 19.21 2.00 5.40
CA THR A 96 17.76 1.93 5.58
C THR A 96 17.33 2.51 6.93
N SER A 97 18.10 2.28 8.00
CA SER A 97 17.85 2.89 9.31
C SER A 97 17.88 4.42 9.25
N ARG A 98 18.90 5.02 8.61
CA ARG A 98 18.99 6.48 8.44
C ARG A 98 17.84 7.04 7.61
N LEU A 99 17.47 6.34 6.53
CA LEU A 99 16.36 6.74 5.67
C LEU A 99 15.02 6.72 6.42
N LEU A 100 14.74 5.65 7.18
CA LEU A 100 13.54 5.56 8.01
C LEU A 100 13.49 6.67 9.06
N ALA A 101 14.61 6.94 9.74
CA ALA A 101 14.69 8.03 10.72
C ALA A 101 14.39 9.40 10.08
N TYR A 102 14.94 9.67 8.89
CA TYR A 102 14.70 10.91 8.15
C TYR A 102 13.26 11.05 7.63
N TRP A 103 12.66 9.97 7.11
CA TRP A 103 11.29 9.98 6.58
C TRP A 103 10.21 10.03 7.66
N THR A 104 10.51 9.52 8.86
CA THR A 104 9.57 9.47 9.99
C THR A 104 9.82 10.57 11.03
N ASP A 105 10.76 11.49 10.79
CA ASP A 105 11.04 12.60 11.69
C ASP A 105 9.77 13.47 11.90
N PRO A 106 9.27 13.61 13.14
CA PRO A 106 8.08 14.40 13.44
C PRO A 106 8.26 15.91 13.14
N ASN A 107 9.50 16.39 13.05
CA ASN A 107 9.87 17.78 12.77
C ASN A 107 10.06 18.07 11.28
N ARG A 108 9.94 17.06 10.41
CA ARG A 108 9.98 17.24 8.96
C ARG A 108 8.91 18.25 8.52
N GLU A 109 9.31 19.26 7.76
CA GLU A 109 8.40 20.28 7.22
C GLU A 109 7.30 19.64 6.36
N LYS A 110 7.70 18.80 5.40
CA LYS A 110 6.80 18.08 4.49
C LYS A 110 6.55 16.66 4.96
N LYS A 111 5.65 16.51 5.94
CA LYS A 111 5.27 15.20 6.49
C LYS A 111 4.73 14.26 5.40
N LEU A 112 5.16 13.00 5.49
CA LEU A 112 4.68 11.93 4.62
C LEU A 112 3.39 11.33 5.17
N PHE A 113 2.51 10.88 4.28
CA PHE A 113 1.29 10.20 4.71
C PHE A 113 1.62 8.83 5.28
N PHE A 114 0.83 8.38 6.26
CA PHE A 114 1.01 7.07 6.87
C PHE A 114 1.00 5.95 5.83
N CYS A 115 0.12 6.02 4.83
CA CYS A 115 0.05 5.01 3.78
C CYS A 115 1.28 4.99 2.86
N GLN A 116 2.02 6.09 2.75
CA GLN A 116 3.28 6.15 1.99
C GLN A 116 4.40 5.48 2.79
N ILE A 117 4.49 5.81 4.08
CA ILE A 117 5.43 5.20 5.03
C ILE A 117 5.18 3.70 5.12
N GLU A 118 3.93 3.27 5.32
CA GLU A 118 3.59 1.86 5.44
C GLU A 118 3.88 1.06 4.16
N ALA A 119 3.62 1.65 2.98
CA ALA A 119 3.98 1.00 1.71
C ALA A 119 5.49 0.77 1.62
N LEU A 120 6.30 1.77 1.95
CA LEU A 120 7.75 1.64 1.98
C LEU A 120 8.22 0.63 3.04
N GLU A 121 7.71 0.73 4.28
CA GLU A 121 8.01 -0.20 5.37
C GLU A 121 7.70 -1.64 4.98
N THR A 122 6.61 -1.88 4.24
CA THR A 122 6.26 -3.21 3.73
C THR A 122 7.34 -3.74 2.79
N ALA A 123 7.77 -2.93 1.81
CA ALA A 123 8.83 -3.32 0.88
C ALA A 123 10.16 -3.60 1.59
N ILE A 124 10.53 -2.74 2.55
CA ILE A 124 11.74 -2.91 3.37
C ILE A 124 11.63 -4.19 4.21
N TYR A 125 10.49 -4.42 4.87
CA TYR A 125 10.31 -5.58 5.73
C TYR A 125 10.50 -6.88 4.95
N ILE A 126 9.85 -6.99 3.79
CA ILE A 126 9.94 -8.18 2.92
C ILE A 126 11.38 -8.39 2.45
N SER A 127 12.07 -7.33 2.02
CA SER A 127 13.42 -7.43 1.44
C SER A 127 14.55 -7.62 2.47
N GLU A 128 14.43 -7.03 3.66
CA GLU A 128 15.52 -6.96 4.63
C GLU A 128 15.31 -7.78 5.90
N VAL A 129 14.05 -8.02 6.29
CA VAL A 129 13.71 -8.40 7.67
C VAL A 129 12.98 -9.74 7.73
N ALA A 130 12.00 -9.98 6.87
CA ALA A 130 11.04 -11.08 6.98
C ALA A 130 11.71 -12.44 7.19
N ASN A 131 12.71 -12.78 6.37
CA ASN A 131 13.42 -14.06 6.49
C ASN A 131 14.12 -14.22 7.86
N LYS A 132 14.78 -13.17 8.36
CA LYS A 132 15.47 -13.18 9.66
C LYS A 132 14.54 -13.34 10.85
N TYR A 133 13.27 -12.95 10.69
CA TYR A 133 12.24 -13.00 11.74
C TYR A 133 11.35 -14.25 11.65
N GLY A 134 11.70 -15.22 10.79
CA GLY A 134 10.88 -16.42 10.58
C GLY A 134 9.60 -16.16 9.77
N ASP A 135 9.53 -15.04 9.07
CA ASP A 135 8.41 -14.63 8.22
C ASP A 135 8.63 -14.96 6.73
N ALA A 136 9.42 -16.00 6.45
CA ALA A 136 9.63 -16.50 5.09
C ALA A 136 8.33 -16.94 4.39
N TRP A 137 7.25 -17.17 5.14
CA TRP A 137 5.91 -17.41 4.59
C TRP A 137 5.40 -16.26 3.72
N ILE A 138 5.84 -15.01 3.94
CA ILE A 138 5.46 -13.87 3.10
C ILE A 138 6.05 -14.06 1.70
N GLU A 139 7.36 -14.34 1.62
CA GLU A 139 8.03 -14.59 0.34
C GLU A 139 7.46 -15.82 -0.36
N ASN A 140 7.19 -16.90 0.38
CA ASN A 140 6.59 -18.11 -0.18
C ASN A 140 5.19 -17.85 -0.74
N ALA A 141 4.36 -17.06 -0.06
CA ALA A 141 3.03 -16.68 -0.55
C ALA A 141 3.13 -15.82 -1.82
N LEU A 142 4.06 -14.86 -1.85
CA LEU A 142 4.32 -14.04 -3.04
C LEU A 142 4.81 -14.89 -4.20
N ARG A 143 5.73 -15.83 -3.96
CA ARG A 143 6.26 -16.75 -4.97
C ARG A 143 5.15 -17.62 -5.54
N ALA A 144 4.34 -18.25 -4.69
CA ALA A 144 3.20 -19.07 -5.13
C ALA A 144 2.20 -18.26 -5.96
N ALA A 145 1.89 -17.02 -5.56
CA ALA A 145 1.03 -16.13 -6.34
C ALA A 145 1.65 -15.78 -7.72
N ASN A 146 2.96 -15.52 -7.76
CA ASN A 146 3.67 -15.27 -9.01
C ASN A 146 3.64 -16.48 -9.95
N ASP A 147 3.94 -17.67 -9.43
CA ASP A 147 3.98 -18.92 -10.21
C ASP A 147 2.60 -19.28 -10.78
N SER A 148 1.52 -19.01 -10.03
CA SER A 148 0.16 -19.25 -10.52
C SER A 148 -0.29 -18.29 -11.64
N SER A 149 0.35 -17.12 -11.77
CA SER A 149 -0.10 -16.04 -12.67
C SER A 149 0.81 -15.86 -13.88
N ASN A 150 2.12 -15.74 -13.67
CA ASN A 150 3.14 -15.64 -14.72
C ASN A 150 4.51 -15.97 -14.11
N PRO A 151 4.98 -17.23 -14.21
CA PRO A 151 6.24 -17.68 -13.61
C PRO A 151 7.48 -16.91 -14.10
N GLY A 152 8.56 -16.97 -13.31
CA GLY A 152 9.89 -16.51 -13.73
C GLY A 152 10.17 -15.01 -13.53
N LEU A 153 9.18 -14.22 -13.11
CA LEU A 153 9.37 -12.82 -12.71
C LEU A 153 8.82 -12.60 -11.30
N PRO A 154 9.68 -12.34 -10.30
CA PRO A 154 9.24 -11.92 -8.97
C PRO A 154 8.47 -10.60 -9.06
N ARG A 155 7.21 -10.58 -8.59
CA ARG A 155 6.38 -9.38 -8.57
C ARG A 155 5.77 -9.16 -7.21
N GLU A 156 5.76 -7.90 -6.82
CA GLU A 156 5.05 -7.39 -5.65
C GLU A 156 4.10 -6.28 -6.12
N ALA A 157 2.88 -6.29 -5.58
CA ALA A 157 1.84 -5.34 -5.98
C ALA A 157 1.37 -4.50 -4.79
N PHE A 158 1.51 -3.18 -4.92
CA PHE A 158 1.06 -2.21 -3.93
C PHE A 158 -0.28 -1.61 -4.36
N LYS A 159 -1.38 -2.04 -3.73
CA LYS A 159 -2.71 -1.47 -3.98
C LYS A 159 -2.89 -0.17 -3.20
N MET A 160 -2.78 0.95 -3.90
CA MET A 160 -2.85 2.29 -3.31
C MET A 160 -3.93 3.17 -3.96
N ALA A 161 -4.70 3.87 -3.13
CA ALA A 161 -5.77 4.77 -3.57
C ALA A 161 -5.25 5.91 -4.48
N THR A 162 -6.11 6.44 -5.35
CA THR A 162 -5.81 7.69 -6.08
C THR A 162 -5.68 8.85 -5.09
N GLY A 163 -4.71 9.75 -5.31
CA GLY A 163 -4.40 10.84 -4.38
C GLY A 163 -3.50 10.47 -3.19
N SER A 164 -3.27 9.18 -2.91
CA SER A 164 -2.39 8.74 -1.80
C SER A 164 -0.89 9.03 -2.00
N GLY A 165 -0.48 9.51 -3.18
CA GLY A 165 0.92 9.82 -3.48
C GLY A 165 1.77 8.63 -3.93
N LYS A 166 1.23 7.77 -4.80
CA LYS A 166 1.96 6.64 -5.41
C LYS A 166 3.35 7.04 -5.96
N THR A 167 3.44 8.16 -6.65
CA THR A 167 4.71 8.67 -7.22
C THR A 167 5.73 9.05 -6.14
N VAL A 168 5.27 9.52 -4.98
CA VAL A 168 6.15 9.77 -3.82
C VAL A 168 6.73 8.45 -3.31
N VAL A 169 5.90 7.41 -3.17
CA VAL A 169 6.38 6.06 -2.80
C VAL A 169 7.38 5.52 -3.82
N MET A 170 7.12 5.68 -5.13
CA MET A 170 8.09 5.31 -6.17
C MET A 170 9.44 6.02 -5.99
N THR A 171 9.41 7.32 -5.69
CA THR A 171 10.61 8.12 -5.42
C THR A 171 11.37 7.57 -4.20
N MET A 172 10.65 7.27 -3.13
CA MET A 172 11.23 6.70 -1.90
C MET A 172 11.85 5.31 -2.14
N LEU A 173 11.18 4.46 -2.92
CA LEU A 173 11.70 3.14 -3.29
C LEU A 173 12.98 3.25 -4.13
N ILE A 174 13.00 4.14 -5.14
CA ILE A 174 14.20 4.37 -5.97
C ILE A 174 15.35 4.89 -5.10
N ALA A 175 15.09 5.84 -4.20
CA ALA A 175 16.09 6.36 -3.27
C ALA A 175 16.64 5.26 -2.35
N TRP A 176 15.77 4.48 -1.71
CA TRP A 176 16.13 3.38 -0.82
C TRP A 176 16.99 2.33 -1.54
N GLN A 177 16.56 1.90 -2.72
CA GLN A 177 17.25 0.93 -3.56
C GLN A 177 18.63 1.45 -4.00
N THR A 178 18.69 2.66 -4.56
CA THR A 178 19.93 3.26 -5.06
C THR A 178 20.96 3.47 -3.96
N LEU A 179 20.53 4.02 -2.81
CA LEU A 179 21.44 4.31 -1.69
C LEU A 179 21.96 3.03 -1.03
N ASN A 180 21.12 2.00 -0.90
CA ASN A 180 21.57 0.71 -0.40
C ASN A 180 22.51 0.00 -1.37
N LYS A 181 22.22 0.04 -2.68
CA LYS A 181 23.10 -0.52 -3.71
C LYS A 181 24.47 0.16 -3.71
N ARG A 182 24.49 1.50 -3.60
CA ARG A 182 25.74 2.26 -3.50
C ARG A 182 26.52 1.94 -2.23
N ALA A 183 25.84 1.78 -1.10
CA ALA A 183 26.49 1.42 0.16
C ALA A 183 26.98 -0.03 0.20
N ASN A 184 26.29 -0.95 -0.48
CA ASN A 184 26.59 -2.38 -0.51
C ASN A 184 26.53 -2.92 -1.96
N PRO A 185 27.55 -2.67 -2.81
CA PRO A 185 27.49 -2.99 -4.23
C PRO A 185 27.27 -4.48 -4.55
N GLN A 186 27.76 -5.38 -3.69
CA GLN A 186 27.64 -6.83 -3.85
C GLN A 186 26.30 -7.40 -3.36
N ASP A 187 25.47 -6.59 -2.69
CA ASP A 187 24.16 -7.05 -2.25
C ASP A 187 23.18 -7.09 -3.43
N ALA A 188 22.77 -8.31 -3.78
CA ALA A 188 21.89 -8.57 -4.92
C ALA A 188 20.42 -8.18 -4.66
N ARG A 189 20.06 -7.84 -3.41
CA ARG A 189 18.71 -7.40 -3.06
C ARG A 189 18.38 -6.00 -3.59
N TYR A 190 19.42 -5.20 -3.89
CA TYR A 190 19.25 -3.82 -4.32
C TYR A 190 19.66 -3.59 -5.77
N SER A 191 18.99 -2.64 -6.41
CA SER A 191 19.27 -2.15 -7.77
C SER A 191 19.54 -0.65 -7.77
N ASP A 192 20.36 -0.20 -8.72
CA ASP A 192 20.56 1.20 -9.10
C ASP A 192 20.00 1.50 -10.50
N THR A 193 19.39 0.51 -11.14
CA THR A 193 18.86 0.58 -12.50
C THR A 193 17.37 0.27 -12.48
N PHE A 194 16.56 1.18 -13.03
CA PHE A 194 15.10 1.13 -12.95
C PHE A 194 14.45 1.33 -14.32
N LEU A 195 13.42 0.53 -14.62
CA LEU A 195 12.54 0.72 -15.76
C LEU A 195 11.14 1.08 -15.26
N VAL A 196 10.63 2.23 -15.68
CA VAL A 196 9.27 2.68 -15.35
C VAL A 196 8.39 2.58 -16.59
N VAL A 197 7.43 1.66 -16.55
CA VAL A 197 6.45 1.45 -17.64
C VAL A 197 5.13 2.12 -17.29
N THR A 198 4.55 2.86 -18.24
CA THR A 198 3.30 3.61 -18.04
C THR A 198 2.38 3.50 -19.27
N PRO A 199 1.06 3.66 -19.12
CA PRO A 199 0.10 3.42 -20.21
C PRO A 199 0.07 4.51 -21.30
N GLY A 200 0.97 5.50 -21.29
CA GLY A 200 1.02 6.51 -22.34
C GLY A 200 1.99 7.67 -22.04
N ILE A 201 2.30 8.46 -23.08
CA ILE A 201 3.28 9.55 -23.01
C ILE A 201 2.93 10.62 -21.97
N THR A 202 1.63 10.92 -21.79
CA THR A 202 1.18 11.92 -20.80
C THR A 202 1.54 11.52 -19.37
N ILE A 203 1.44 10.22 -19.05
CA ILE A 203 1.81 9.73 -17.71
C ILE A 203 3.33 9.66 -17.59
N ARG A 204 4.03 9.18 -18.62
CA ARG A 204 5.50 9.20 -18.68
C ARG A 204 6.05 10.60 -18.39
N ASP A 205 5.52 11.62 -19.05
CA ASP A 205 6.02 13.00 -18.92
C ASP A 205 5.76 13.57 -17.52
N ARG A 206 4.65 13.20 -16.88
CA ARG A 206 4.39 13.52 -15.45
C ARG A 206 5.36 12.82 -14.50
N LEU A 207 5.86 11.63 -14.86
CA LEU A 207 6.81 10.88 -14.05
C LEU A 207 8.26 11.35 -14.20
N ARG A 208 8.54 12.40 -14.99
CA ARG A 208 9.87 13.05 -15.02
C ARG A 208 10.34 13.50 -13.65
N VAL A 209 9.42 13.76 -12.71
CA VAL A 209 9.72 14.05 -11.31
C VAL A 209 10.53 12.95 -10.59
N LEU A 210 10.57 11.72 -11.15
CA LEU A 210 11.39 10.62 -10.64
C LEU A 210 12.86 10.69 -11.05
N LEU A 211 13.22 11.58 -11.99
CA LEU A 211 14.58 11.75 -12.50
C LEU A 211 15.35 12.72 -11.60
N PRO A 212 16.45 12.31 -10.95
CA PRO A 212 17.20 13.20 -10.04
C PRO A 212 17.74 14.47 -10.70
N ASN A 213 18.03 14.42 -12.01
CA ASN A 213 18.57 15.55 -12.78
C ASN A 213 17.49 16.51 -13.30
N ASP A 214 16.21 16.19 -13.13
CA ASP A 214 15.12 17.10 -13.52
C ASP A 214 14.98 18.21 -12.46
N SER A 215 14.78 19.46 -12.89
CA SER A 215 14.65 20.59 -11.95
C SER A 215 13.41 20.50 -11.07
N GLY A 216 12.37 19.77 -11.52
CA GLY A 216 11.15 19.51 -10.78
C GLY A 216 11.14 18.18 -10.03
N ASN A 217 12.30 17.59 -9.74
CA ASN A 217 12.36 16.26 -9.15
C ASN A 217 11.78 16.21 -7.72
N TYR A 218 11.19 15.06 -7.39
CA TYR A 218 10.59 14.85 -6.08
C TYR A 218 11.61 14.66 -4.96
N TYR A 219 12.86 14.30 -5.25
CA TYR A 219 13.88 14.21 -4.20
C TYR A 219 14.14 15.58 -3.58
N SER A 220 14.22 16.64 -4.39
CA SER A 220 14.40 18.02 -3.93
C SER A 220 13.10 18.65 -3.45
N GLN A 221 11.99 18.44 -4.15
CA GLN A 221 10.70 19.01 -3.75
C GLN A 221 10.16 18.41 -2.45
N ARG A 222 10.50 17.16 -2.16
CA ARG A 222 10.03 16.47 -0.97
C ARG A 222 11.06 16.43 0.13
N ASP A 223 12.30 16.88 -0.08
CA ASP A 223 13.29 17.05 0.99
C ASP A 223 12.68 17.79 2.19
#